data_AF-A0A9X0KER5-F1
#
_entry.id   AF-A0A9X0KER5-F1
#
_cell.length_a   1.000
_cell.length_b   1.000
_cell.length_c   1.000
_cell.angle_alpha   90.00
_cell.angle_beta   90.00
_cell.angle_gamma   90.00
#
_symmetry.space_group_name_H-M   'P 1'
#
loop_
_entity.id
_entity.type
_entity.pdbx_description
1 polymer ?
#
loop_
_entity_poly.entity_id
_entity_poly.type
_entity_poly.pdbx_seq_one_letter_code
_entity_poly.pdbx_strand_id
1 'polypeptide(L)'
;MDISLKISKSQDPHNTAVKNISSVFKKGWLTSYDYKKQKPTHYQSQRAPGNLFTAQTIKPILYLTKLTHAALYEDHNLVSSFLKKEDTAWKEVLKHNENGGLCIYASVLLYCLLLESNEISRNKLSFMQGYYHHEFHDQHILKNMYQNGAFGLHSYILYEGYVVDTTIHQIAFNYYPGEHKEFNFIGEITGGINLYGFKETNKTVHKYAKKFARDADMTIETWINYHQSIMNEYISNQISLLNDKKDS
;
A
#
# COMPACT_ATOMS: atom_id res chain seq x y z
N MET A 1 2.44 13.35 -4.85
CA MET A 1 1.37 14.36 -4.63
C MET A 1 0.55 13.99 -3.39
N ASP A 2 0.86 14.57 -2.24
CA ASP A 2 0.05 14.42 -1.02
C ASP A 2 -1.19 15.32 -1.14
N ILE A 3 -2.36 14.71 -1.33
CA ILE A 3 -3.63 15.44 -1.40
C ILE A 3 -4.31 15.25 -0.05
N SER A 4 -3.66 15.80 0.98
CA SER A 4 -4.29 15.99 2.28
C SER A 4 -5.51 16.90 2.12
N LEU A 5 -6.71 16.33 2.18
CA LEU A 5 -7.96 17.06 2.07
C LEU A 5 -8.22 17.79 3.39
N LYS A 6 -8.16 19.12 3.34
CA LYS A 6 -8.63 19.99 4.43
C LYS A 6 -10.14 20.10 4.36
N ILE A 7 -10.82 19.69 5.42
CA ILE A 7 -12.28 19.75 5.53
C ILE A 7 -12.68 20.72 6.64
N SER A 8 -13.57 21.65 6.32
CA SER A 8 -14.09 22.65 7.27
C SER A 8 -15.11 22.05 8.26
N LYS A 9 -15.34 22.72 9.40
CA LYS A 9 -16.24 22.23 10.47
C LYS A 9 -17.71 22.09 10.07
N SER A 10 -18.17 22.84 9.05
CA SER A 10 -19.59 22.86 8.65
C SER A 10 -19.95 21.76 7.63
N GLN A 11 -18.97 20.96 7.22
CA GLN A 11 -19.13 19.93 6.21
C GLN A 11 -19.10 18.54 6.84
N ASP A 12 -19.94 17.64 6.32
CA ASP A 12 -19.74 16.21 6.56
C ASP A 12 -18.40 15.79 5.92
N PRO A 13 -17.43 15.33 6.74
CA PRO A 13 -16.09 15.07 6.27
C PRO A 13 -16.00 13.86 5.35
N HIS A 14 -16.79 12.82 5.57
CA HIS A 14 -16.79 11.65 4.71
C HIS A 14 -17.43 11.95 3.35
N ASN A 15 -18.52 12.72 3.34
CA ASN A 15 -19.15 13.16 2.09
C ASN A 15 -18.21 14.05 1.25
N THR A 16 -17.46 14.93 1.92
CA THR A 16 -16.48 15.80 1.25
C THR A 16 -15.28 14.99 0.74
N ALA A 17 -14.78 14.04 1.52
CA ALA A 17 -13.74 13.12 1.11
C ALA A 17 -14.16 12.35 -0.15
N VAL A 18 -15.33 11.69 -0.16
CA VAL A 18 -15.84 10.93 -1.32
C VAL A 18 -15.95 11.77 -2.59
N LYS A 19 -16.42 13.02 -2.48
CA LYS A 19 -16.49 13.94 -3.63
C LYS A 19 -15.10 14.24 -4.21
N ASN A 20 -14.13 14.53 -3.35
CA ASN A 20 -12.75 14.83 -3.75
C ASN A 20 -12.03 13.61 -4.32
N ILE A 21 -12.19 12.45 -3.70
CA ILE A 21 -11.67 11.16 -4.18
C ILE A 21 -12.16 10.89 -5.59
N SER A 22 -13.47 10.98 -5.84
CA SER A 22 -14.02 10.79 -7.18
C SER A 22 -13.41 11.76 -8.21
N SER A 23 -13.17 13.02 -7.82
CA SER A 23 -12.57 14.03 -8.68
C SER A 23 -11.11 13.72 -9.01
N VAL A 24 -10.31 13.39 -8.01
CA VAL A 24 -8.87 13.12 -8.19
C VAL A 24 -8.64 11.80 -8.91
N PHE A 25 -9.32 10.74 -8.50
CA PHE A 25 -9.18 9.45 -9.18
C PHE A 25 -9.54 9.58 -10.67
N LYS A 26 -10.64 10.26 -11.02
CA LYS A 26 -11.01 10.52 -12.43
C LYS A 26 -9.94 11.26 -13.24
N LYS A 27 -9.06 12.04 -12.61
CA LYS A 27 -8.03 12.82 -13.31
C LYS A 27 -6.78 12.03 -13.62
N GLY A 28 -6.40 11.04 -12.78
CA GLY A 28 -5.07 10.40 -12.89
C GLY A 28 -5.03 8.88 -12.71
N TRP A 29 -6.11 8.28 -12.20
CA TRP A 29 -6.11 6.92 -11.70
C TRP A 29 -7.32 6.13 -12.24
N LEU A 30 -7.15 4.83 -12.45
CA LEU A 30 -8.20 3.98 -12.99
C LEU A 30 -9.19 3.60 -11.88
N THR A 31 -10.49 3.79 -12.15
CA THR A 31 -11.56 3.29 -11.27
C THR A 31 -12.54 2.44 -12.08
N SER A 32 -13.18 1.45 -11.44
CA SER A 32 -14.22 0.65 -12.11
C SER A 32 -15.62 1.26 -12.04
N TYR A 33 -15.84 2.25 -11.19
CA TYR A 33 -17.14 2.88 -11.01
C TYR A 33 -17.04 4.35 -10.59
N ASP A 34 -18.20 5.02 -10.63
CA ASP A 34 -18.37 6.36 -10.09
C ASP A 34 -18.55 6.30 -8.58
N TYR A 35 -17.48 6.58 -7.84
CA TYR A 35 -17.47 6.55 -6.37
C TYR A 35 -18.54 7.42 -5.71
N LYS A 36 -19.04 8.47 -6.39
CA LYS A 36 -20.13 9.30 -5.87
C LYS A 36 -21.45 8.54 -5.71
N LYS A 37 -21.61 7.40 -6.39
CA LYS A 37 -22.82 6.58 -6.37
C LYS A 37 -22.69 5.35 -5.47
N GLN A 38 -21.55 5.19 -4.80
CA GLN A 38 -21.25 4.03 -3.99
C GLN A 38 -20.94 4.45 -2.56
N LYS A 39 -21.24 3.58 -1.59
CA LYS A 39 -20.83 3.79 -0.20
C LYS A 39 -19.47 3.11 0.01
N PRO A 40 -18.44 3.81 0.51
CA PRO A 40 -17.19 3.15 0.85
C PRO A 40 -17.40 2.22 2.04
N THR A 41 -16.63 1.13 2.07
CA THR A 41 -16.55 0.24 3.23
C THR A 41 -15.54 0.83 4.21
N HIS A 42 -15.94 1.02 5.46
CA HIS A 42 -15.02 1.32 6.56
C HIS A 42 -14.42 0.02 7.08
N TYR A 43 -13.10 -0.05 7.16
CA TYR A 43 -12.39 -1.20 7.72
C TYR A 43 -12.07 -0.94 9.17
N GLN A 44 -12.46 -1.89 10.01
CA GLN A 44 -12.09 -1.94 11.41
C GLN A 44 -10.82 -2.77 11.56
N SER A 45 -9.89 -2.27 12.36
CA SER A 45 -8.66 -2.97 12.72
C SER A 45 -9.01 -4.31 13.36
N GLN A 46 -8.46 -5.40 12.84
CA GLN A 46 -8.70 -6.74 13.38
C GLN A 46 -7.48 -7.63 13.18
N ARG A 47 -7.10 -8.37 14.22
CA ARG A 47 -5.96 -9.28 14.14
C ARG A 47 -6.19 -10.37 13.10
N ALA A 48 -5.26 -10.49 12.15
CA ALA A 48 -5.29 -11.58 11.18
C ALA A 48 -4.97 -12.92 11.87
N PRO A 49 -5.64 -14.03 11.50
CA PRO A 49 -5.30 -15.36 11.98
C PRO A 49 -3.85 -15.71 11.62
N GLY A 50 -3.09 -16.26 12.58
CA GLY A 50 -1.68 -16.59 12.36
C GLY A 50 -1.45 -17.63 11.24
N ASN A 51 -2.45 -18.44 10.94
CA ASN A 51 -2.43 -19.42 9.84
C ASN A 51 -2.89 -18.85 8.49
N LEU A 52 -3.31 -17.58 8.43
CA LEU A 52 -3.73 -16.94 7.17
C LEU A 52 -2.56 -16.78 6.21
N PHE A 53 -1.36 -16.52 6.75
CA PHE A 53 -0.13 -16.30 5.99
C PHE A 53 0.82 -17.48 6.14
N THR A 54 1.10 -18.12 5.01
CA THR A 54 2.13 -19.13 4.83
C THR A 54 3.49 -18.49 4.57
N ALA A 55 4.54 -19.31 4.57
CA ALA A 55 5.87 -18.88 4.16
C ALA A 55 5.93 -18.37 2.71
N GLN A 56 5.01 -18.75 1.80
CA GLN A 56 5.01 -18.23 0.44
C GLN A 56 4.23 -16.92 0.32
N THR A 57 3.09 -16.83 1.00
CA THR A 57 2.20 -15.65 0.93
C THR A 57 2.74 -14.47 1.74
N ILE A 58 3.62 -14.69 2.70
CA ILE A 58 4.29 -13.61 3.44
C ILE A 58 5.45 -12.97 2.67
N LYS A 59 6.12 -13.68 1.74
CA LYS A 59 7.29 -13.13 1.00
C LYS A 59 6.96 -11.87 0.21
N PRO A 60 5.87 -11.80 -0.57
CA PRO A 60 5.49 -10.58 -1.27
C PRO A 60 5.28 -9.39 -0.33
N ILE A 61 4.73 -9.64 0.86
CA ILE A 61 4.46 -8.60 1.86
C ILE A 61 5.79 -8.08 2.42
N LEU A 62 6.71 -8.95 2.80
CA LEU A 62 8.03 -8.54 3.32
C LEU A 62 8.84 -7.78 2.27
N TYR A 63 8.89 -8.30 1.04
CA TYR A 63 9.57 -7.66 -0.09
C TYR A 63 9.02 -6.26 -0.34
N LEU A 64 7.69 -6.12 -0.47
CA LEU A 64 7.08 -4.84 -0.74
C LEU A 64 7.18 -3.89 0.44
N THR A 65 7.07 -4.37 1.68
CA THR A 65 7.33 -3.56 2.88
C THR A 65 8.70 -2.93 2.81
N LYS A 66 9.73 -3.72 2.45
CA LYS A 66 11.10 -3.23 2.40
C LYS A 66 11.30 -2.23 1.24
N LEU A 67 10.74 -2.55 0.07
CA LEU A 67 10.85 -1.71 -1.12
C LEU A 67 10.13 -0.36 -0.96
N THR A 68 8.91 -0.37 -0.45
CA THR A 68 8.15 0.86 -0.17
C THR A 68 8.82 1.67 0.92
N HIS A 69 9.25 1.03 2.01
CA HIS A 69 9.99 1.70 3.08
C HIS A 69 11.22 2.43 2.55
N ALA A 70 12.05 1.78 1.71
CA ALA A 70 13.19 2.42 1.08
C ALA A 70 12.81 3.61 0.19
N ALA A 71 11.71 3.50 -0.55
CA ALA A 71 11.23 4.58 -1.40
C ALA A 71 10.73 5.79 -0.59
N LEU A 72 10.10 5.57 0.56
CA LEU A 72 9.59 6.65 1.43
C LEU A 72 10.69 7.52 2.01
N TYR A 73 11.81 6.91 2.38
CA TYR A 73 12.99 7.62 2.87
C TYR A 73 13.95 8.02 1.74
N GLU A 74 13.65 7.63 0.50
CA GLU A 74 14.56 7.73 -0.65
C GLU A 74 15.95 7.14 -0.34
N ASP A 75 16.02 6.16 0.57
CA ASP A 75 17.25 5.57 1.08
C ASP A 75 17.44 4.17 0.49
N HIS A 76 18.20 4.15 -0.61
CA HIS A 76 18.57 2.91 -1.28
C HIS A 76 19.37 1.94 -0.38
N ASN A 77 20.07 2.42 0.66
CA ASN A 77 20.85 1.53 1.53
C ASN A 77 19.96 0.51 2.26
N LEU A 78 18.67 0.81 2.42
CA LEU A 78 17.72 -0.13 2.99
C LEU A 78 17.53 -1.36 2.09
N VAL A 79 17.69 -1.26 0.77
CA VAL A 79 17.47 -2.33 -0.21
C VAL A 79 18.72 -2.77 -0.96
N SER A 80 19.86 -2.13 -0.71
CA SER A 80 21.13 -2.37 -1.44
C SER A 80 21.66 -3.80 -1.36
N SER A 81 21.19 -4.58 -0.39
CA SER A 81 21.53 -6.00 -0.23
C SER A 81 20.90 -6.92 -1.30
N PHE A 82 19.90 -6.46 -2.06
CA PHE A 82 19.22 -7.28 -3.07
C PHE A 82 18.71 -6.46 -4.28
N LEU A 83 19.01 -5.16 -4.31
CA LEU A 83 18.55 -4.24 -5.34
C LEU A 83 19.63 -3.20 -5.60
N LYS A 84 19.85 -2.87 -6.87
CA LYS A 84 20.73 -1.80 -7.33
C LYS A 84 19.91 -0.56 -7.72
N LYS A 85 20.54 0.62 -7.75
CA LYS A 85 19.85 1.89 -8.09
C LYS A 85 19.35 1.92 -9.53
N GLU A 86 20.02 1.20 -10.42
CA GLU A 86 19.65 1.08 -11.82
C GLU A 86 18.51 0.09 -12.08
N ASP A 87 18.17 -0.75 -11.09
CA ASP A 87 17.14 -1.77 -11.25
C ASP A 87 15.74 -1.15 -11.42
N THR A 88 14.95 -1.78 -12.29
CA THR A 88 13.58 -1.34 -12.62
C THR A 88 12.72 -1.20 -11.37
N ALA A 89 12.77 -2.16 -10.43
CA ALA A 89 11.95 -2.11 -9.22
C ALA A 89 12.23 -0.87 -8.36
N TRP A 90 13.50 -0.42 -8.29
CA TRP A 90 13.86 0.81 -7.57
C TRP A 90 13.33 2.06 -8.29
N LYS A 91 13.51 2.13 -9.61
CA LYS A 91 13.03 3.25 -10.43
C LYS A 91 11.50 3.38 -10.38
N GLU A 92 10.78 2.27 -10.48
CA GLU A 92 9.32 2.24 -10.42
C GLU A 92 8.80 2.72 -9.06
N VAL A 93 9.36 2.19 -7.96
CA VAL A 93 8.89 2.55 -6.61
C VAL A 93 9.11 4.03 -6.32
N LEU A 94 10.25 4.61 -6.72
CA LEU A 94 10.53 6.04 -6.58
C LEU A 94 9.57 6.88 -7.45
N LYS A 95 9.45 6.54 -8.73
CA LYS A 95 8.52 7.22 -9.67
C LYS A 95 7.10 7.24 -9.10
N HIS A 96 6.62 6.15 -8.53
CA HIS A 96 5.28 6.09 -7.96
C HIS A 96 5.15 6.83 -6.63
N ASN A 97 6.21 6.91 -5.82
CA ASN A 97 6.25 7.75 -4.63
C ASN A 97 6.13 9.24 -4.99
N GLU A 98 6.97 9.74 -5.89
CA GLU A 98 6.96 11.13 -6.37
C GLU A 98 5.58 11.54 -6.92
N ASN A 99 4.97 10.64 -7.72
CA ASN A 99 3.67 10.87 -8.33
C ASN A 99 2.47 10.69 -7.38
N GLY A 100 2.69 10.32 -6.11
CA GLY A 100 1.61 10.08 -5.14
C GLY A 100 0.75 8.84 -5.46
N GLY A 101 1.33 7.86 -6.15
CA GLY A 101 0.68 6.61 -6.56
C GLY A 101 1.29 5.36 -5.94
N LEU A 102 2.19 5.49 -4.96
CA LEU A 102 2.90 4.37 -4.36
C LEU A 102 1.95 3.33 -3.77
N CYS A 103 0.91 3.76 -3.04
CA CYS A 103 -0.09 2.87 -2.48
C CYS A 103 -0.81 2.04 -3.55
N ILE A 104 -1.10 2.64 -4.71
CA ILE A 104 -1.78 1.96 -5.83
C ILE A 104 -0.84 0.95 -6.48
N TYR A 105 0.39 1.39 -6.78
CA TYR A 105 1.43 0.53 -7.35
C TYR A 105 1.71 -0.69 -6.46
N ALA A 106 2.01 -0.45 -5.17
CA ALA A 106 2.33 -1.50 -4.22
C ALA A 106 1.15 -2.45 -4.01
N SER A 107 -0.08 -1.95 -3.90
CA SER A 107 -1.27 -2.80 -3.74
C SER A 107 -1.53 -3.67 -4.97
N VAL A 108 -1.36 -3.13 -6.18
CA VAL A 108 -1.55 -3.90 -7.43
C VAL A 108 -0.45 -4.93 -7.60
N LEU A 109 0.81 -4.57 -7.35
CA LEU A 109 1.92 -5.51 -7.41
C LEU A 109 1.76 -6.62 -6.36
N LEU A 110 1.39 -6.27 -5.13
CA LEU A 110 1.12 -7.24 -4.06
C LEU A 110 -0.01 -8.19 -4.47
N TYR A 111 -1.10 -7.66 -5.01
CA TYR A 111 -2.22 -8.47 -5.50
C TYR A 111 -1.75 -9.48 -6.56
N CYS A 112 -0.93 -9.06 -7.53
CA CYS A 112 -0.42 -9.94 -8.58
C CYS A 112 0.53 -11.01 -8.02
N LEU A 113 1.50 -10.61 -7.18
CA LEU A 113 2.46 -11.55 -6.57
C LEU A 113 1.78 -12.60 -5.68
N LEU A 114 0.74 -12.20 -4.93
CA LEU A 114 -0.03 -13.13 -4.12
C LEU A 114 -0.81 -14.14 -4.97
N LEU A 115 -1.33 -13.75 -6.14
CA LEU A 115 -1.96 -14.69 -7.07
C LEU A 115 -0.96 -15.66 -7.69
N GLU A 116 0.23 -15.20 -8.06
CA GLU A 116 1.26 -16.08 -8.63
C GLU A 116 1.84 -17.08 -7.62
N SER A 117 1.60 -16.91 -6.32
CA SER A 117 1.96 -17.91 -5.31
C SER A 117 1.24 -19.26 -5.52
N ASN A 118 0.15 -19.28 -6.30
CA ASN A 118 -0.76 -20.41 -6.48
C ASN A 118 -1.42 -20.94 -5.19
N GLU A 119 -1.21 -20.28 -4.05
CA GLU A 119 -1.85 -20.62 -2.76
C GLU A 119 -3.11 -19.80 -2.51
N ILE A 120 -3.23 -18.64 -3.16
CA ILE A 120 -4.35 -17.71 -2.99
C ILE A 120 -5.19 -17.63 -4.27
N SER A 121 -6.46 -17.97 -4.14
CA SER A 121 -7.44 -17.80 -5.21
C SER A 121 -7.91 -16.35 -5.31
N ARG A 122 -8.20 -15.90 -6.53
CA ARG A 122 -8.62 -14.51 -6.84
C ARG A 122 -9.83 -14.02 -6.06
N ASN A 123 -10.76 -14.90 -5.69
CA ASN A 123 -11.94 -14.54 -4.88
C ASN A 123 -11.61 -14.18 -3.43
N LYS A 124 -10.43 -14.56 -2.92
CA LYS A 124 -9.96 -14.22 -1.58
C LYS A 124 -9.29 -12.85 -1.50
N LEU A 125 -8.93 -12.27 -2.64
CA LEU A 125 -8.27 -10.97 -2.72
C LEU A 125 -9.23 -9.88 -3.23
N SER A 126 -9.19 -8.73 -2.59
CA SER A 126 -9.89 -7.52 -3.06
C SER A 126 -8.92 -6.36 -3.14
N PHE A 127 -8.81 -5.71 -4.29
CA PHE A 127 -8.11 -4.44 -4.39
C PHE A 127 -9.05 -3.31 -3.96
N MET A 128 -8.58 -2.45 -3.05
CA MET A 128 -9.36 -1.37 -2.46
C MET A 128 -8.72 -0.04 -2.85
N GLN A 129 -9.51 0.87 -3.41
CA GLN A 129 -9.12 2.27 -3.61
C GLN A 129 -10.05 3.16 -2.79
N GLY A 130 -9.53 4.21 -2.17
CA GLY A 130 -10.36 5.10 -1.36
C GLY A 130 -9.53 6.12 -0.63
N TYR A 131 -9.66 6.16 0.69
CA TYR A 131 -9.01 7.15 1.53
C TYR A 131 -8.75 6.65 2.94
N TYR A 132 -7.76 7.26 3.57
CA TYR A 132 -7.62 7.22 5.02
C TYR A 132 -8.25 8.45 5.66
N HIS A 133 -8.65 8.30 6.90
CA HIS A 133 -8.99 9.38 7.82
C HIS A 133 -8.13 9.19 9.07
N HIS A 134 -7.27 10.16 9.33
CA HIS A 134 -6.35 10.16 10.44
C HIS A 134 -6.80 11.15 11.50
N GLU A 135 -7.15 10.65 12.68
CA GLU A 135 -7.52 11.44 13.84
C GLU A 135 -6.27 11.79 14.64
N PHE A 136 -6.04 13.09 14.82
CA PHE A 136 -4.89 13.60 15.56
C PHE A 136 -5.08 13.40 17.08
N HIS A 137 -4.01 12.96 17.76
CA HIS A 137 -3.89 12.98 19.21
C HIS A 137 -4.22 14.36 19.79
N ASP A 138 -4.77 14.37 21.00
CA ASP A 138 -5.25 15.58 21.68
C ASP A 138 -4.23 16.71 21.77
N GLN A 139 -2.94 16.36 21.86
CA GLN A 139 -1.84 17.31 22.01
C GLN A 139 -1.13 17.64 20.69
N HIS A 140 -1.57 17.06 19.56
CA HIS A 140 -0.89 17.27 18.28
C HIS A 140 -1.15 18.67 17.72
N ILE A 141 -0.08 19.34 17.25
CA ILE A 141 -0.13 20.74 16.79
C ILE A 141 -1.14 20.97 15.65
N LEU A 142 -1.37 19.95 14.82
CA LEU A 142 -2.30 20.04 13.70
C LEU A 142 -3.76 19.84 14.10
N LYS A 143 -4.07 19.37 15.33
CA LYS A 143 -5.46 19.09 15.76
C LYS A 143 -6.36 20.32 15.67
N ASN A 144 -5.83 21.50 16.00
CA ASN A 144 -6.58 22.76 15.93
C ASN A 144 -6.80 23.24 14.48
N MET A 145 -5.88 22.90 13.57
CA MET A 145 -5.96 23.26 12.15
C MET A 145 -6.84 22.30 11.35
N TYR A 146 -6.86 21.02 11.73
CA TYR A 146 -7.58 19.93 11.08
C TYR A 146 -8.53 19.29 12.08
N GLN A 147 -9.60 20.01 12.40
CA GLN A 147 -10.49 19.65 13.51
C GLN A 147 -11.23 18.32 13.32
N ASN A 148 -11.35 17.87 12.07
CA ASN A 148 -11.94 16.58 11.72
C ASN A 148 -10.86 15.54 11.37
N GLY A 149 -9.59 15.78 11.72
CA GLY A 149 -8.48 14.95 11.27
C GLY A 149 -8.01 15.26 9.85
N ALA A 150 -7.01 14.50 9.39
CA ALA A 150 -6.50 14.56 8.03
C ALA A 150 -7.10 13.44 7.17
N PHE A 151 -7.34 13.74 5.90
CA PHE A 151 -7.85 12.78 4.93
C PHE A 151 -6.89 12.72 3.75
N GLY A 152 -6.57 11.54 3.26
CA GLY A 152 -5.76 11.41 2.05
C GLY A 152 -6.17 10.20 1.23
N LEU A 153 -5.88 10.25 -0.06
CA LEU A 153 -6.13 9.12 -0.95
C LEU A 153 -5.28 7.93 -0.55
N HIS A 154 -5.87 6.75 -0.60
CA HIS A 154 -5.15 5.53 -0.27
C HIS A 154 -5.68 4.32 -1.00
N SER A 155 -4.84 3.31 -1.10
CA SER A 155 -5.24 1.99 -1.58
C SER A 155 -4.48 0.90 -0.84
N TYR A 156 -5.15 -0.23 -0.69
CA TYR A 156 -4.67 -1.40 0.03
C TYR A 156 -5.34 -2.62 -0.58
N ILE A 157 -4.96 -3.82 -0.13
CA ILE A 157 -5.70 -5.02 -0.46
C ILE A 157 -6.40 -5.57 0.77
N LEU A 158 -7.44 -6.37 0.53
CA LEU A 158 -7.95 -7.31 1.50
C LEU A 158 -7.55 -8.71 1.10
N TYR A 159 -7.10 -9.50 2.07
CA TYR A 159 -6.97 -10.94 1.95
C TYR A 159 -7.88 -11.60 2.98
N GLU A 160 -8.92 -12.31 2.50
CA GLU A 160 -10.01 -12.87 3.32
C GLU A 160 -10.66 -11.85 4.27
N GLY A 161 -10.72 -10.57 3.85
CA GLY A 161 -11.30 -9.49 4.64
C GLY A 161 -10.33 -8.80 5.59
N TYR A 162 -9.09 -9.29 5.71
CA TYR A 162 -8.03 -8.64 6.49
C TYR A 162 -7.24 -7.68 5.62
N VAL A 163 -7.00 -6.47 6.12
CA VAL A 163 -6.21 -5.45 5.42
C VAL A 163 -4.77 -5.94 5.29
N VAL A 164 -4.20 -5.82 4.10
CA VAL A 164 -2.75 -5.91 3.90
C VAL A 164 -2.29 -4.64 3.19
N ASP A 165 -1.42 -3.89 3.86
CA ASP A 165 -0.97 -2.58 3.39
C ASP A 165 0.50 -2.37 3.72
N THR A 166 1.33 -2.28 2.69
CA THR A 166 2.78 -2.07 2.80
C THR A 166 3.17 -0.61 2.63
N THR A 167 2.21 0.31 2.55
CA THR A 167 2.44 1.73 2.27
C THR A 167 1.90 2.67 3.34
N ILE A 168 1.18 2.13 4.31
CA ILE A 168 0.56 2.93 5.38
C ILE A 168 1.56 3.75 6.21
N HIS A 169 2.84 3.36 6.24
CA HIS A 169 3.87 4.16 6.90
C HIS A 169 3.95 5.59 6.35
N GLN A 170 3.50 5.83 5.11
CA GLN A 170 3.30 7.18 4.56
C GLN A 170 2.45 8.06 5.49
N ILE A 171 1.38 7.50 6.05
CA ILE A 171 0.42 8.22 6.88
C ILE A 171 1.00 8.42 8.28
N ALA A 172 1.58 7.36 8.85
CA ALA A 172 2.25 7.40 10.16
C ALA A 172 3.41 8.40 10.19
N PHE A 173 4.29 8.37 9.19
CA PHE A 173 5.47 9.24 9.12
C PHE A 173 5.11 10.72 8.95
N ASN A 174 4.07 11.03 8.17
CA ASN A 174 3.66 12.41 7.90
C ASN A 174 3.17 13.15 9.15
N TYR A 175 2.69 12.45 10.17
CA TYR A 175 2.07 13.06 11.35
C TYR A 175 2.77 12.70 12.66
N TYR A 176 3.33 11.48 12.79
CA TYR A 176 3.96 10.98 14.01
C TYR A 176 5.28 10.26 13.70
N PRO A 177 6.32 10.98 13.21
CA PRO A 177 7.60 10.37 12.92
C PRO A 177 8.20 9.76 14.20
N GLY A 178 8.40 8.45 14.21
CA GLY A 178 9.02 7.70 15.31
C GLY A 178 8.05 6.97 16.26
N GLU A 179 6.74 7.20 16.18
CA GLU A 179 5.75 6.50 17.01
C GLU A 179 5.40 5.11 16.47
N HIS A 180 5.51 4.92 15.16
CA HIS A 180 5.19 3.67 14.48
C HIS A 180 6.47 2.90 14.12
N LYS A 181 6.62 1.69 14.66
CA LYS A 181 7.74 0.77 14.38
C LYS A 181 7.40 -0.29 13.32
N GLU A 182 6.12 -0.44 12.99
CA GLU A 182 5.63 -1.42 12.03
C GLU A 182 5.47 -0.77 10.65
N PHE A 183 6.08 -1.38 9.63
CA PHE A 183 6.14 -0.84 8.27
C PHE A 183 5.08 -1.44 7.33
N ASN A 184 4.25 -2.33 7.85
CA ASN A 184 3.11 -2.90 7.15
C ASN A 184 1.97 -3.15 8.13
N PHE A 185 0.74 -3.16 7.61
CA PHE A 185 -0.42 -3.66 8.33
C PHE A 185 -0.84 -5.01 7.76
N ILE A 186 -1.00 -5.97 8.67
CA ILE A 186 -1.60 -7.26 8.39
C ILE A 186 -2.76 -7.42 9.38
N GLY A 187 -3.96 -7.05 8.94
CA GLY A 187 -5.18 -7.03 9.73
C GLY A 187 -5.27 -5.86 10.72
N GLU A 188 -4.21 -5.59 11.47
CA GLU A 188 -4.19 -4.55 12.50
C GLU A 188 -3.71 -3.21 11.92
N ILE A 189 -4.58 -2.22 11.99
CA ILE A 189 -4.34 -0.82 11.64
C ILE A 189 -3.93 -0.09 12.92
N THR A 190 -2.89 0.76 12.87
CA THR A 190 -2.51 1.52 14.07
C THR A 190 -3.58 2.51 14.53
N GLY A 191 -3.63 2.77 15.83
CA GLY A 191 -4.58 3.69 16.45
C GLY A 191 -4.62 5.07 15.79
N GLY A 192 -5.83 5.60 15.61
CA GLY A 192 -6.06 6.91 15.00
C GLY A 192 -6.09 6.91 13.46
N ILE A 193 -5.85 5.78 12.78
CA ILE A 193 -6.02 5.68 11.32
C ILE A 193 -7.27 4.84 11.00
N ASN A 194 -8.17 5.42 10.23
CA ASN A 194 -9.36 4.74 9.71
C ASN A 194 -9.24 4.60 8.19
N LEU A 195 -9.49 3.40 7.66
CA LEU A 195 -9.44 3.13 6.23
C LEU A 195 -10.84 2.99 5.63
N TYR A 196 -11.08 3.70 4.53
CA TYR A 196 -12.32 3.66 3.78
C TYR A 196 -12.05 3.30 2.32
N GLY A 197 -12.73 2.30 1.81
CA GLY A 197 -12.39 1.70 0.52
C GLY A 197 -13.57 1.35 -0.34
N PHE A 198 -13.35 1.49 -1.63
CA PHE A 198 -14.18 1.03 -2.73
C PHE A 198 -13.53 -0.23 -3.30
N LYS A 199 -14.24 -1.37 -3.21
CA LYS A 199 -13.77 -2.64 -3.77
C LYS A 199 -13.73 -2.59 -5.29
N GLU A 200 -12.54 -2.55 -5.85
CA GLU A 200 -12.31 -2.48 -7.28
C GLU A 200 -12.52 -3.84 -7.97
N THR A 201 -12.74 -3.79 -9.29
CA THR A 201 -12.85 -5.02 -10.09
C THR A 201 -11.47 -5.58 -10.43
N ASN A 202 -11.40 -6.89 -10.67
CA ASN A 202 -10.20 -7.56 -11.19
C ASN A 202 -9.75 -6.97 -12.54
N LYS A 203 -10.69 -6.42 -13.32
CA LYS A 203 -10.38 -5.72 -14.57
C LYS A 203 -9.59 -4.42 -14.31
N THR A 204 -9.86 -3.72 -13.21
CA THR A 204 -9.08 -2.55 -12.80
C THR A 204 -7.65 -2.96 -12.45
N VAL A 205 -7.49 -4.01 -11.63
CA VAL A 205 -6.16 -4.56 -11.28
C VAL A 205 -5.36 -4.93 -12.53
N HIS A 206 -5.97 -5.68 -13.45
CA HIS A 206 -5.31 -6.08 -14.70
C HIS A 206 -4.91 -4.88 -15.56
N LYS A 207 -5.74 -3.83 -15.66
CA LYS A 207 -5.39 -2.61 -16.39
C LYS A 207 -4.23 -1.85 -15.73
N TYR A 208 -4.16 -1.81 -14.41
CA TYR A 208 -3.02 -1.23 -13.71
C TYR A 208 -1.75 -2.03 -13.93
N ALA A 209 -1.80 -3.35 -13.74
CA ALA A 209 -0.66 -4.23 -13.99
C ALA A 209 -0.15 -4.07 -15.44
N LYS A 210 -1.06 -3.99 -16.43
CA LYS A 210 -0.70 -3.70 -17.83
C LYS A 210 -0.01 -2.35 -17.99
N LYS A 211 -0.49 -1.31 -17.29
CA LYS A 211 0.09 0.03 -17.33
C LYS A 211 1.51 0.01 -16.74
N PHE A 212 1.69 -0.55 -15.55
CA PHE A 212 3.00 -0.61 -14.88
C PHE A 212 4.01 -1.44 -15.67
N ALA A 213 3.63 -2.64 -16.09
CA ALA A 213 4.49 -3.48 -16.93
C ALA A 213 4.91 -2.76 -18.22
N ARG A 214 3.98 -2.08 -18.91
CA ARG A 214 4.31 -1.30 -20.11
C ARG A 214 5.23 -0.12 -19.82
N ASP A 215 5.02 0.58 -18.71
CA ASP A 215 5.90 1.69 -18.29
C ASP A 215 7.34 1.21 -18.00
N ALA A 216 7.52 -0.09 -17.76
CA ALA A 216 8.81 -0.78 -17.63
C ALA A 216 9.26 -1.53 -18.90
N ASP A 217 8.60 -1.31 -20.04
CA ASP A 217 8.85 -2.00 -21.32
C ASP A 217 8.73 -3.54 -21.23
N MET A 218 7.84 -4.03 -20.37
CA MET A 218 7.60 -5.45 -20.10
C MET A 218 6.15 -5.87 -20.43
N THR A 219 5.96 -7.17 -20.64
CA THR A 219 4.63 -7.79 -20.50
C THR A 219 4.27 -7.93 -19.02
N ILE A 220 2.99 -8.13 -18.69
CA ILE A 220 2.57 -8.35 -17.29
C ILE A 220 3.29 -9.56 -16.69
N GLU A 221 3.40 -10.65 -17.44
CA GLU A 221 4.09 -11.87 -17.01
C GLU A 221 5.57 -11.61 -16.73
N THR A 222 6.26 -10.95 -17.67
CA THR A 222 7.68 -10.58 -17.49
C THR A 222 7.88 -9.68 -16.28
N TRP A 223 6.98 -8.71 -16.07
CA TRP A 223 7.03 -7.78 -14.94
C TRP A 223 6.84 -8.48 -13.60
N ILE A 224 5.87 -9.40 -13.51
CA ILE A 224 5.67 -10.18 -12.29
C ILE A 224 6.86 -11.10 -12.02
N ASN A 225 7.34 -11.82 -13.04
CA ASN A 225 8.51 -12.71 -12.93
C ASN A 225 9.77 -11.94 -12.49
N TYR A 226 9.96 -10.73 -13.00
CA TYR A 226 11.04 -9.84 -12.59
C TYR A 226 10.96 -9.53 -11.08
N HIS A 227 9.81 -9.10 -10.57
CA HIS A 227 9.64 -8.84 -9.15
C HIS A 227 9.77 -10.10 -8.28
N GLN A 228 9.32 -11.26 -8.77
CA GLN A 228 9.51 -12.53 -8.07
C GLN A 228 10.99 -12.89 -7.95
N SER A 229 11.79 -12.65 -8.98
CA SER A 229 13.24 -12.89 -8.95
C SER A 229 13.92 -12.06 -7.86
N ILE A 230 13.66 -10.75 -7.82
CA ILE A 230 14.21 -9.84 -6.82
C ILE A 230 13.74 -10.20 -5.41
N MET A 231 12.45 -10.53 -5.26
CA MET A 231 11.88 -11.00 -3.99
C MET A 231 12.59 -12.26 -3.50
N ASN A 232 12.85 -13.23 -4.38
CA ASN A 232 13.52 -14.47 -4.00
C ASN A 232 14.98 -14.23 -3.60
N GLU A 233 15.68 -13.32 -4.27
CA GLU A 233 17.02 -12.88 -3.87
C GLU A 233 17.02 -12.26 -2.47
N TYR A 234 16.09 -11.32 -2.21
CA TYR A 234 15.92 -10.72 -0.88
C TYR A 234 15.74 -11.78 0.21
N ILE A 235 14.80 -12.71 0.01
CA ILE A 235 14.49 -13.74 1.00
C ILE A 235 15.68 -14.67 1.22
N SER A 236 16.41 -15.04 0.16
CA SER A 236 17.61 -15.88 0.25
C SER A 236 18.70 -15.20 1.09
N ASN A 237 18.92 -13.90 0.86
CA ASN A 237 19.89 -13.10 1.62
C ASN A 237 19.50 -12.99 3.11
N GLN A 238 18.21 -12.84 3.43
CA GLN A 238 17.75 -12.84 4.82
C GLN A 238 17.96 -14.18 5.52
N ILE A 239 17.74 -15.30 4.83
CA ILE A 239 17.97 -16.64 5.40
C ILE A 239 19.46 -16.86 5.67
N SER A 240 20.34 -16.47 4.75
CA SER A 240 21.80 -16.57 4.94
C SER A 240 22.25 -15.82 6.21
N LEU A 241 21.84 -14.55 6.34
CA LEU A 241 22.18 -13.70 7.49
C LEU A 241 21.70 -14.26 8.83
N LEU A 242 20.59 -15.01 8.85
CA LEU A 242 20.07 -15.65 10.05
C LEU A 242 20.87 -16.90 10.43
N ASN A 243 21.38 -17.63 9.45
CA ASN A 243 22.20 -18.82 9.68
C ASN A 243 23.61 -18.42 10.14
N ASP A 244 24.22 -17.41 9.53
CA ASP A 244 25.55 -16.93 9.91
C ASP A 244 25.61 -16.40 11.36
N LYS A 245 24.48 -15.89 11.88
CA LYS A 245 24.34 -15.45 13.28
C LYS A 245 24.13 -16.57 14.30
N LYS A 246 23.78 -17.79 13.86
CA LYS A 246 23.65 -18.95 14.75
C LYS A 246 24.99 -19.65 14.97
N ASP A 247 25.93 -19.44 14.07
CA ASP A 247 27.26 -20.06 14.08
C ASP A 247 28.35 -19.14 14.68
N SER A 248 27.96 -17.95 15.17
CA SER A 248 28.81 -16.96 15.87
C SER A 248 28.48 -16.85 17.35
#